data_AF-A0A0F9G6P1-F1
#
_entry.id   AF-A0A0F9G6P1-F1
#
_cell.length_a   1.000
_cell.length_b   1.000
_cell.length_c   1.000
_cell.angle_alpha   90.00
_cell.angle_beta   90.00
_cell.angle_gamma   90.00
#
_symmetry.space_group_name_H-M   'P 1'
#
loop_
_entity.id
_entity.type
_entity.pdbx_description
1 polymer ?
#
loop_
_entity_poly.entity_id
_entity_poly.type
_entity_poly.pdbx_seq_one_letter_code
_entity_poly.pdbx_strand_id
1 'polypeptide(L)'
;SMHRRILASDATLCAVGDVLVRFMRNVFPEHADIVRRWVVQSVGLLVAEAKIQAAEVEALSPLMQLTEFIREEFAQQRALFGHAKGISEKNRNYPNNPTTRADRIGWHEAGTAYISKGTTFGWYEEKMRRRGDVVAFSWRAVVQEIRNGGYGTPPIPRDVVLDAEGSTARLRLATLPLKMFRSPKTDKKKRRTQ
;
A
#
# COMPACT_ATOMS: atom_id res chain seq x y z
N SER A 1 -0.47 -9.64 0.74
CA SER A 1 0.77 -10.43 0.66
C SER A 1 1.20 -10.69 2.09
N MET A 2 1.11 -11.91 2.60
CA MET A 2 1.46 -12.22 3.99
C MET A 2 2.97 -11.99 4.19
N HIS A 3 3.35 -11.13 5.12
CA HIS A 3 4.75 -10.71 5.31
C HIS A 3 5.63 -11.94 5.57
N ARG A 4 6.78 -12.08 4.88
CA ARG A 4 7.68 -13.26 5.00
C ARG A 4 8.06 -13.62 6.44
N ARG A 5 8.06 -12.64 7.35
CA ARG A 5 8.30 -12.83 8.79
C ARG A 5 7.16 -13.58 9.48
N ILE A 6 5.91 -13.31 9.11
CA ILE A 6 4.73 -14.01 9.65
C ILE A 6 4.74 -15.46 9.19
N LEU A 7 5.10 -15.73 7.92
CA LEU A 7 5.22 -17.10 7.40
C LEU A 7 6.35 -17.89 8.08
N ALA A 8 7.49 -17.25 8.37
CA ALA A 8 8.59 -17.90 9.08
C ALA A 8 8.23 -18.23 10.53
N SER A 9 7.55 -17.31 11.24
CA SER A 9 7.07 -17.54 12.59
C SER A 9 6.00 -18.64 12.65
N ASP A 10 5.07 -18.67 11.70
CA ASP A 10 4.02 -19.69 11.59
C ASP A 10 4.62 -21.09 11.33
N ALA A 11 5.58 -21.19 10.42
CA ALA A 11 6.30 -22.43 10.15
C ALA A 11 7.07 -22.94 11.38
N THR A 12 7.67 -22.05 12.15
CA THR A 12 8.41 -22.40 13.37
C THR A 12 7.46 -22.89 14.47
N LEU A 13 6.33 -22.21 14.67
CA LEU A 13 5.30 -22.61 15.62
C LEU A 13 4.70 -23.99 15.29
N CYS A 14 4.42 -24.24 14.00
CA CYS A 14 3.94 -25.54 13.55
C CYS A 14 4.99 -26.64 13.78
N ALA A 15 6.26 -26.37 13.48
CA ALA A 15 7.35 -27.33 13.68
C ALA A 15 7.54 -27.70 15.17
N VAL A 16 7.50 -26.70 16.07
CA VAL A 16 7.58 -26.93 17.52
C VAL A 16 6.37 -27.70 18.03
N GLY A 17 5.17 -27.36 17.55
CA GLY A 17 3.93 -28.08 17.87
C GLY A 17 3.98 -29.55 17.47
N ASP A 18 4.51 -29.85 16.28
CA ASP A 18 4.67 -31.22 15.78
C ASP A 18 5.66 -32.04 16.63
N VAL A 19 6.76 -31.44 17.08
CA VAL A 19 7.73 -32.09 17.98
C VAL A 19 7.08 -32.45 19.31
N LEU A 20 6.30 -31.53 19.89
CA LEU A 20 5.58 -31.76 21.14
C LEU A 20 4.54 -32.87 21.01
N VAL A 21 3.76 -32.87 19.92
CA VAL A 21 2.74 -33.92 19.66
C VAL A 21 3.39 -35.29 19.49
N ARG A 22 4.54 -35.37 18.81
CA ARG A 22 5.30 -36.62 18.66
C ARG A 22 5.84 -37.12 20.00
N PHE A 23 6.37 -36.23 20.83
CA PHE A 23 6.81 -36.57 22.18
C PHE A 23 5.65 -37.11 23.03
N MET A 24 4.51 -36.42 23.02
CA MET A 24 3.33 -36.85 23.78
C MET A 24 2.77 -38.19 23.31
N ARG A 25 2.77 -38.49 22.00
CA ARG A 25 2.40 -39.83 21.50
C ARG A 25 3.29 -40.94 22.03
N ASN A 26 4.57 -40.66 22.22
CA ASN A 26 5.55 -41.66 22.65
C ASN A 26 5.53 -41.87 24.17
N VAL A 27 5.26 -40.82 24.95
CA VAL A 27 5.35 -40.87 26.43
C VAL A 27 3.98 -41.01 27.10
N PHE A 28 2.93 -40.40 26.53
CA PHE A 28 1.58 -40.36 27.11
C PHE A 28 0.49 -40.49 26.01
N PRO A 29 0.34 -41.69 25.41
CA PRO A 29 -0.50 -41.89 24.22
C PRO A 29 -1.98 -41.56 24.47
N GLU A 30 -2.52 -41.83 25.67
CA GLU A 30 -3.92 -41.47 26.00
C GLU A 30 -4.22 -39.96 25.96
N HIS A 31 -3.20 -39.11 26.08
CA HIS A 31 -3.35 -37.65 26.12
C HIS A 31 -2.90 -36.96 24.83
N ALA A 32 -2.26 -37.68 23.91
CA ALA A 32 -1.67 -37.11 22.71
C ALA A 32 -2.69 -36.39 21.80
N ASP A 33 -3.90 -36.92 21.67
CA ASP A 33 -4.96 -36.31 20.86
C ASP A 33 -5.61 -35.08 21.53
N ILE A 34 -5.56 -34.98 22.86
CA ILE A 34 -5.98 -33.80 23.60
C ILE A 34 -4.94 -32.69 23.38
N VAL A 35 -3.65 -33.00 23.59
CA VAL A 35 -2.57 -32.04 23.39
C VAL A 35 -2.49 -31.57 21.93
N ARG A 36 -2.68 -32.47 20.96
CA ARG A 36 -2.74 -32.09 19.54
C ARG A 36 -3.83 -31.07 19.27
N ARG A 37 -5.03 -31.25 19.83
CA ARG A 37 -6.14 -30.29 19.67
C ARG A 37 -5.81 -28.95 20.31
N TRP A 38 -5.19 -28.94 21.49
CA TRP A 38 -4.75 -27.71 22.14
C TRP A 38 -3.70 -26.97 21.31
N VAL A 39 -2.68 -27.66 20.79
CA VAL A 39 -1.65 -27.07 19.92
C VAL A 39 -2.29 -26.44 18.69
N VAL A 40 -3.19 -27.15 18.00
CA VAL A 40 -3.90 -26.61 16.82
C VAL A 40 -4.74 -25.38 17.18
N GLN A 41 -5.45 -25.41 18.31
CA GLN A 41 -6.27 -24.30 18.76
C GLN A 41 -5.42 -23.08 19.14
N SER A 42 -4.33 -23.27 19.88
CA SER A 42 -3.41 -22.21 20.28
C SER A 42 -2.71 -21.57 19.08
N VAL A 43 -2.23 -22.37 18.11
CA VAL A 43 -1.68 -21.85 16.86
C VAL A 43 -2.75 -21.08 16.08
N GLY A 44 -3.97 -21.60 16.00
CA GLY A 44 -5.09 -20.91 15.36
C GLY A 44 -5.40 -19.54 15.97
N LEU A 45 -5.40 -19.44 17.29
CA LEU A 45 -5.59 -18.17 18.02
C LEU A 45 -4.44 -17.19 17.77
N LEU A 46 -3.19 -17.66 17.87
CA LEU A 46 -2.00 -16.83 17.61
C LEU A 46 -1.99 -16.27 16.19
N VAL A 47 -2.34 -17.09 15.19
CA VAL A 47 -2.42 -16.65 13.79
C VAL A 47 -3.55 -15.62 13.60
N ALA A 48 -4.69 -15.79 14.27
CA ALA A 48 -5.78 -14.83 14.21
C ALA A 48 -5.38 -13.48 14.83
N GLU A 49 -4.75 -13.49 16.00
CA GLU A 49 -4.24 -12.29 16.66
C GLU A 49 -3.15 -11.59 15.83
N ALA A 50 -2.20 -12.36 15.27
CA ALA A 50 -1.17 -11.81 14.39
C ALA A 50 -1.77 -11.18 13.12
N LYS A 51 -2.88 -11.70 12.59
CA LYS A 51 -3.61 -11.07 11.48
C LYS A 51 -4.25 -9.75 11.88
N ILE A 52 -4.82 -9.67 13.08
CA ILE A 52 -5.40 -8.43 13.61
C ILE A 52 -4.30 -7.38 13.79
N GLN A 53 -3.22 -7.74 14.48
CA GLN A 53 -2.05 -6.87 14.65
C GLN A 53 -1.44 -6.45 13.30
N ALA A 54 -1.36 -7.35 12.33
CA ALA A 54 -0.89 -7.01 10.99
C ALA A 54 -1.80 -5.99 10.30
N ALA A 55 -3.12 -6.10 10.46
CA ALA A 55 -4.09 -5.14 9.92
C ALA A 55 -4.00 -3.78 10.64
N GLU A 56 -3.80 -3.76 11.95
CA GLU A 56 -3.56 -2.54 12.73
C GLU A 56 -2.26 -1.84 12.31
N VAL A 57 -1.18 -2.59 12.14
CA VAL A 57 0.10 -2.08 11.62
C VAL A 57 -0.05 -1.57 10.19
N GLU A 58 -0.83 -2.25 9.35
CA GLU A 58 -1.12 -1.80 7.98
C GLU A 58 -1.96 -0.50 7.97
N ALA A 59 -2.89 -0.32 8.92
CA ALA A 59 -3.61 0.93 9.10
C ALA A 59 -2.68 2.09 9.55
N LEU A 60 -1.61 1.78 10.27
CA LEU A 60 -0.60 2.74 10.69
C LEU A 60 0.47 3.04 9.63
N SER A 61 0.47 2.34 8.49
CA SER A 61 1.44 2.59 7.40
C SER A 61 1.20 3.97 6.75
N PRO A 62 2.20 4.88 6.77
CA PRO A 62 2.17 6.14 6.04
C PRO A 62 1.78 6.01 4.56
N LEU A 63 2.31 5.00 3.86
CA LEU A 63 1.98 4.73 2.47
C LEU A 63 0.52 4.32 2.32
N MET A 64 0.02 3.42 3.17
CA MET A 64 -1.37 2.97 3.09
C MET A 64 -2.35 4.09 3.43
N GLN A 65 -2.07 4.91 4.44
CA GLN A 65 -2.89 6.08 4.77
C GLN A 65 -2.98 7.07 3.61
N LEU A 66 -1.84 7.40 2.97
CA LEU A 66 -1.82 8.26 1.79
C LEU A 66 -2.61 7.63 0.62
N THR A 67 -2.42 6.34 0.39
CA THR A 67 -3.05 5.62 -0.73
C THR A 67 -4.56 5.53 -0.54
N GLU A 68 -5.03 5.25 0.67
CA GLU A 68 -6.46 5.15 0.96
C GLU A 68 -7.16 6.51 0.82
N PHE A 69 -6.55 7.58 1.32
CA PHE A 69 -7.04 8.94 1.10
C PHE A 69 -7.17 9.28 -0.40
N ILE A 70 -6.17 8.91 -1.20
CA ILE A 70 -6.22 9.11 -2.64
C ILE A 70 -7.35 8.29 -3.27
N ARG A 71 -7.59 7.06 -2.82
CA ARG A 71 -8.69 6.21 -3.32
C ARG A 71 -10.05 6.80 -3.01
N GLU A 72 -10.24 7.39 -1.83
CA GLU A 72 -11.45 8.11 -1.46
C GLU A 72 -11.69 9.30 -2.39
N GLU A 73 -10.66 10.12 -2.61
CA GLU A 73 -10.76 11.30 -3.49
C GLU A 73 -10.93 10.90 -4.97
N PHE A 74 -10.38 9.75 -5.41
CA PHE A 74 -10.67 9.17 -6.73
C PHE A 74 -12.12 8.69 -6.85
N ALA A 75 -12.65 8.03 -5.82
CA ALA A 75 -14.05 7.61 -5.81
C ALA A 75 -15.01 8.80 -5.89
N GLN A 76 -14.63 9.92 -5.29
CA GLN A 76 -15.37 11.18 -5.35
C GLN A 76 -15.06 12.03 -6.59
N GLN A 77 -14.21 11.56 -7.50
CA GLN A 77 -13.77 12.27 -8.71
C GLN A 77 -13.13 13.65 -8.41
N ARG A 78 -12.50 13.80 -7.24
CA ARG A 78 -11.82 15.02 -6.78
C ARG A 78 -10.31 14.99 -7.01
N ALA A 79 -9.76 13.82 -7.32
CA ALA A 79 -8.36 13.67 -7.68
C ALA A 79 -8.20 12.72 -8.88
N LEU A 80 -7.10 12.87 -9.62
CA LEU A 80 -6.72 11.97 -10.71
C LEU A 80 -5.20 11.94 -10.91
N PHE A 81 -4.72 10.88 -11.56
CA PHE A 81 -3.38 10.86 -12.15
C PHE A 81 -3.46 11.30 -13.61
N GLY A 82 -2.58 12.21 -14.03
CA GLY A 82 -2.42 12.56 -15.44
C GLY A 82 -1.61 11.52 -16.19
N HIS A 83 -1.69 11.49 -17.52
CA HIS A 83 -0.73 10.71 -18.32
C HIS A 83 0.68 11.27 -18.18
N ALA A 84 1.70 10.41 -18.13
CA ALA A 84 3.10 10.82 -17.99
C ALA A 84 3.72 11.50 -19.23
N LYS A 85 2.94 11.78 -20.29
CA LYS A 85 3.38 12.58 -21.45
C LYS A 85 3.59 14.04 -21.00
N GLY A 86 4.77 14.33 -20.44
CA GLY A 86 5.14 15.61 -19.84
C GLY A 86 4.73 15.71 -18.36
N ILE A 87 5.70 15.48 -17.46
CA ILE A 87 5.55 15.61 -16.00
C ILE A 87 5.94 17.04 -15.62
N SER A 88 4.99 17.79 -15.04
CA SER A 88 5.21 19.16 -14.57
C SER A 88 4.48 19.42 -13.26
N GLU A 89 5.22 19.80 -12.21
CA GLU A 89 4.62 20.13 -10.91
C GLU A 89 3.88 21.48 -10.90
N LYS A 90 4.04 22.30 -11.96
CA LYS A 90 3.41 23.62 -12.08
C LYS A 90 1.89 23.51 -12.28
N ASN A 91 1.42 22.45 -12.92
CA ASN A 91 0.01 22.25 -13.26
C ASN A 91 -0.65 21.23 -12.33
N ARG A 92 -1.13 21.71 -11.17
CA ARG A 92 -1.84 20.90 -10.17
C ARG A 92 -3.33 20.74 -10.47
N ASN A 93 -3.93 21.65 -11.23
CA ASN A 93 -5.35 21.59 -11.59
C ASN A 93 -5.51 21.19 -13.05
N TYR A 94 -6.56 20.43 -13.36
CA TYR A 94 -6.94 20.22 -14.76
C TYR A 94 -7.64 21.49 -15.27
N PRO A 95 -7.09 22.21 -16.28
CA PRO A 95 -7.61 23.52 -16.65
C PRO A 95 -9.03 23.52 -17.23
N ASN A 96 -9.56 22.38 -17.70
CA ASN A 96 -10.70 22.37 -18.64
C ASN A 96 -11.78 21.33 -18.34
N ASN A 97 -12.17 21.10 -17.08
CA ASN A 97 -13.40 20.34 -16.82
C ASN A 97 -14.43 21.14 -16.00
N PRO A 98 -15.40 21.81 -16.66
CA PRO A 98 -16.42 22.60 -15.98
C PRO A 98 -17.36 21.77 -15.09
N THR A 99 -17.40 20.44 -15.24
CA THR A 99 -18.24 19.53 -14.44
C THR A 99 -17.46 18.73 -13.40
N THR A 100 -16.12 18.75 -13.39
CA THR A 100 -15.32 17.98 -12.42
C THR A 100 -14.13 18.79 -11.93
N ARG A 101 -14.22 19.32 -10.69
CA ARG A 101 -13.12 19.96 -9.95
C ARG A 101 -12.11 18.92 -9.45
N ALA A 102 -11.47 18.20 -10.37
CA ALA A 102 -10.49 17.17 -10.03
C ALA A 102 -9.07 17.73 -10.04
N ASP A 103 -8.35 17.52 -8.94
CA ASP A 103 -6.94 17.90 -8.80
C ASP A 103 -6.03 16.81 -9.43
N ARG A 104 -5.01 17.22 -10.16
CA ARG A 104 -3.97 16.33 -10.67
C ARG A 104 -2.92 16.13 -9.58
N ILE A 105 -2.85 14.92 -9.05
CA ILE A 105 -2.02 14.60 -7.88
C ILE A 105 -0.77 13.78 -8.22
N GLY A 106 -0.50 13.56 -9.50
CA GLY A 106 0.65 12.79 -10.00
C GLY A 106 0.43 12.33 -11.43
N TRP A 107 1.20 11.33 -11.85
CA TRP A 107 1.16 10.82 -13.22
C TRP A 107 1.08 9.31 -13.28
N HIS A 108 0.70 8.76 -14.43
CA HIS A 108 0.75 7.33 -14.66
C HIS A 108 1.16 6.98 -16.09
N GLU A 109 1.79 5.82 -16.23
CA GLU A 109 2.18 5.21 -17.50
C GLU A 109 2.32 3.70 -17.32
N ALA A 110 1.85 2.91 -18.29
CA ALA A 110 2.05 1.44 -18.32
C ALA A 110 1.71 0.70 -17.00
N GLY A 111 0.70 1.16 -16.25
CA GLY A 111 0.29 0.55 -14.98
C GLY A 111 1.13 0.96 -13.76
N THR A 112 2.03 1.92 -13.91
CA THR A 112 2.82 2.56 -12.86
C THR A 112 2.30 3.97 -12.61
N ALA A 113 2.16 4.35 -11.35
CA ALA A 113 1.92 5.70 -10.88
C ALA A 113 3.24 6.33 -10.44
N TYR A 114 3.46 7.57 -10.84
CA TYR A 114 4.56 8.42 -10.45
C TYR A 114 4.04 9.47 -9.49
N ILE A 115 4.51 9.40 -8.24
CA ILE A 115 4.13 10.31 -7.17
C ILE A 115 5.33 11.14 -6.73
N SER A 116 5.08 12.35 -6.25
CA SER A 116 6.14 13.26 -5.82
C SER A 116 5.79 13.94 -4.50
N LYS A 117 6.79 14.53 -3.85
CA LYS A 117 6.56 15.38 -2.68
C LYS A 117 5.71 16.59 -3.06
N GLY A 118 6.00 17.25 -4.19
CA GLY A 118 5.35 18.49 -4.57
C GLY A 118 3.89 18.32 -4.96
N THR A 119 3.59 17.31 -5.78
CA THR A 119 2.24 17.11 -6.35
C THR A 119 1.37 16.18 -5.55
N THR A 120 1.87 15.03 -5.09
CA THR A 120 1.04 14.04 -4.40
C THR A 120 0.96 14.33 -2.91
N PHE A 121 2.11 14.35 -2.25
CA PHE A 121 2.17 14.51 -0.81
C PHE A 121 1.82 15.93 -0.37
N GLY A 122 2.31 16.95 -1.09
CA GLY A 122 1.99 18.35 -0.80
C GLY A 122 0.50 18.67 -1.00
N TRP A 123 -0.15 18.03 -1.98
CA TRP A 123 -1.61 18.11 -2.13
C TRP A 123 -2.35 17.45 -0.96
N TYR A 124 -1.88 16.29 -0.51
CA TYR A 124 -2.43 15.61 0.66
C TYR A 124 -2.31 16.48 1.93
N GLU A 125 -1.13 17.06 2.17
CA GLU A 125 -0.90 17.99 3.29
C GLU A 125 -1.84 19.19 3.24
N GLU A 126 -2.05 19.76 2.05
CA GLU A 126 -2.97 20.87 1.86
C GLU A 126 -4.43 20.48 2.12
N LYS A 127 -4.86 19.30 1.66
CA LYS A 127 -6.23 18.80 1.91
C LYS A 127 -6.47 18.54 3.39
N MET A 128 -5.52 17.89 4.08
CA MET A 128 -5.63 17.66 5.53
C MET A 128 -5.69 18.98 6.29
N ARG A 129 -4.81 19.94 5.95
CA ARG A 129 -4.85 21.29 6.54
C ARG A 129 -6.19 21.98 6.33
N ARG A 130 -6.78 21.89 5.14
CA ARG A 130 -8.12 22.46 4.85
C ARG A 130 -9.25 21.79 5.61
N ARG A 131 -9.09 20.52 6.00
CA ARG A 131 -10.04 19.78 6.85
C ARG A 131 -9.84 20.06 8.35
N GLY A 132 -8.76 20.75 8.72
CA GLY A 132 -8.38 20.99 10.11
C GLY A 132 -7.57 19.84 10.73
N ASP A 133 -7.14 18.88 9.92
CA ASP A 133 -6.40 17.70 10.35
C ASP A 133 -4.88 17.92 10.31
N VAL A 134 -4.16 17.22 11.18
CA VAL A 134 -2.69 17.20 11.21
C VAL A 134 -2.18 15.96 10.48
N VAL A 135 -1.23 16.15 9.58
CA VAL A 135 -0.54 15.04 8.91
C VAL A 135 0.40 14.35 9.89
N ALA A 136 0.11 13.09 10.24
CA ALA A 136 0.84 12.32 11.24
C ALA A 136 2.16 11.69 10.74
N PHE A 137 2.48 11.80 9.45
CA PHE A 137 3.65 11.16 8.85
C PHE A 137 4.35 12.04 7.82
N SER A 138 5.63 11.79 7.57
CA SER A 138 6.41 12.57 6.61
C SER A 138 6.52 11.89 5.24
N TRP A 139 6.78 12.68 4.19
CA TRP A 139 7.15 12.13 2.87
C TRP A 139 8.32 11.14 2.94
N ARG A 140 9.29 11.37 3.84
CA ARG A 140 10.42 10.48 4.03
C ARG A 140 9.96 9.10 4.52
N ALA A 141 8.98 9.04 5.41
CA ALA A 141 8.41 7.78 5.89
C ALA A 141 7.73 7.01 4.74
N VAL A 142 6.93 7.70 3.92
CA VAL A 142 6.30 7.11 2.72
C VAL A 142 7.35 6.53 1.78
N VAL A 143 8.38 7.30 1.41
CA VAL A 143 9.45 6.81 0.52
C VAL A 143 10.21 5.63 1.13
N GLN A 144 10.43 5.63 2.44
CA GLN A 144 11.09 4.53 3.13
C GLN A 144 10.25 3.25 3.07
N GLU A 145 8.92 3.34 3.24
CA GLU A 145 8.03 2.19 3.10
C GLU A 145 7.97 1.66 1.67
N ILE A 146 7.95 2.54 0.66
CA ILE A 146 8.02 2.13 -0.76
C ILE A 146 9.28 1.30 -1.01
N ARG A 147 10.42 1.76 -0.48
CA ARG A 147 11.73 1.07 -0.60
C ARG A 147 11.75 -0.25 0.17
N ASN A 148 11.30 -0.25 1.42
CA ASN A 148 11.37 -1.40 2.31
C ASN A 148 10.37 -2.50 1.93
N GLY A 149 9.16 -2.11 1.50
CA GLY A 149 8.08 -3.04 1.18
C GLY A 149 8.13 -3.60 -0.24
N GLY A 150 9.09 -3.16 -1.07
CA GLY A 150 9.21 -3.59 -2.47
C GLY A 150 7.98 -3.23 -3.31
N TYR A 151 7.22 -2.21 -2.88
CA TYR A 151 6.02 -1.78 -3.58
C TYR A 151 6.34 -1.10 -4.90
N GLY A 152 7.55 -0.55 -5.09
CA GLY A 152 7.96 0.12 -6.31
C GLY A 152 9.39 -0.22 -6.73
N THR A 153 9.72 0.09 -7.97
CA THR A 153 11.13 0.21 -8.39
C THR A 153 11.82 1.33 -7.59
N PRO A 154 13.15 1.25 -7.39
CA PRO A 154 13.88 2.35 -6.79
C PRO A 154 13.56 3.66 -7.52
N PRO A 155 13.54 4.81 -6.81
CA PRO A 155 13.18 6.09 -7.39
C PRO A 155 13.95 6.30 -8.69
N ILE A 156 13.22 6.60 -9.76
CA ILE A 156 13.80 6.74 -11.10
C ILE A 156 14.92 7.78 -11.02
N PRO A 157 16.13 7.46 -11.52
CA PRO A 157 17.24 8.40 -11.55
C PRO A 157 16.89 9.69 -12.29
N ARG A 158 17.64 10.74 -11.96
CA ARG A 158 17.41 12.16 -12.23
C ARG A 158 17.46 12.56 -13.71
N ASP A 159 16.69 11.96 -14.61
CA ASP A 159 16.75 12.35 -16.01
C ASP A 159 15.44 12.99 -16.47
N VAL A 160 15.55 14.32 -16.56
CA VAL A 160 14.86 15.25 -17.45
C VAL A 160 13.46 14.80 -17.88
N VAL A 161 12.45 15.43 -17.29
CA VAL A 161 11.15 15.50 -17.94
C VAL A 161 11.07 16.85 -18.63
N LEU A 162 10.89 16.81 -19.95
CA LEU A 162 10.52 17.95 -20.75
C LEU A 162 9.11 18.36 -20.31
N ASP A 163 8.96 19.56 -19.75
CA ASP A 163 7.64 20.15 -19.68
C ASP A 163 7.11 20.40 -21.12
N ALA A 164 5.82 20.73 -21.24
CA ALA A 164 5.22 21.07 -22.53
C ALA A 164 5.81 22.35 -23.17
N GLU A 165 6.72 23.04 -22.47
CA GLU A 165 7.35 24.33 -22.81
C GLU A 165 8.86 24.18 -23.08
N GLY A 166 9.41 22.96 -23.07
CA GLY A 166 10.84 22.68 -23.28
C GLY A 166 11.77 22.92 -22.07
N SER A 167 11.25 23.29 -20.89
CA SER A 167 12.09 23.43 -19.68
C SER A 167 12.32 22.06 -19.03
N THR A 168 13.59 21.78 -18.74
CA THR A 168 14.03 20.54 -18.10
C THR A 168 13.97 20.69 -16.58
N ALA A 169 12.99 20.05 -15.94
CA ALA A 169 12.89 20.02 -14.48
C ALA A 169 13.36 18.67 -13.92
N ARG A 170 14.26 18.71 -12.92
CA ARG A 170 14.70 17.52 -12.18
C ARG A 170 13.68 17.15 -11.11
N LEU A 171 12.72 16.30 -11.46
CA LEU A 171 11.69 15.84 -10.54
C LEU A 171 12.12 14.56 -9.82
N ARG A 172 11.93 14.52 -8.50
CA ARG A 172 12.15 13.31 -7.68
C ARG A 172 10.84 12.55 -7.56
N LEU A 173 10.69 11.52 -8.38
CA LEU A 173 9.48 10.70 -8.43
C LEU A 173 9.70 9.37 -7.70
N ALA A 174 8.72 8.99 -6.89
CA ALA A 174 8.58 7.63 -6.39
C ALA A 174 7.57 6.87 -7.26
N THR A 175 7.85 5.60 -7.54
CA THR A 175 7.02 4.75 -8.39
C THR A 175 6.20 3.79 -7.55
N LEU A 176 4.93 3.64 -7.90
CA LEU A 176 4.00 2.70 -7.27
C LEU A 176 3.12 2.02 -8.32
N PRO A 177 2.70 0.77 -8.14
CA PRO A 177 1.73 0.11 -9.00
C PRO A 177 0.41 0.88 -8.97
N LEU A 178 -0.09 1.26 -10.14
CA LEU A 178 -1.35 2.00 -10.28
C LEU A 178 -2.54 1.26 -9.67
N LYS A 179 -2.47 -0.08 -9.60
CA LYS A 179 -3.48 -0.94 -8.95
C LYS A 179 -3.69 -0.61 -7.47
N MET A 180 -2.68 -0.06 -6.78
CA MET A 180 -2.82 0.33 -5.37
C MET A 180 -3.87 1.43 -5.18
N PHE A 181 -4.10 2.26 -6.19
CA PHE A 181 -5.04 3.38 -6.15
C PHE A 181 -6.42 3.04 -6.73
N ARG A 182 -6.66 1.79 -7.17
CA ARG A 182 -7.98 1.37 -7.68
C ARG A 182 -8.88 0.96 -6.53
N SER A 183 -10.14 1.39 -6.52
CA SER A 183 -11.13 0.93 -5.53
C SER A 183 -11.39 -0.58 -5.69
N PRO A 184 -11.57 -1.36 -4.59
CA PRO A 184 -11.71 -2.83 -4.64
C PRO A 184 -12.91 -3.31 -5.47
N LYS A 185 -13.88 -2.43 -5.75
CA LYS A 185 -15.15 -2.78 -6.42
C LYS A 185 -15.02 -3.02 -7.92
N THR A 186 -13.89 -2.71 -8.55
CA THR A 186 -13.74 -2.82 -10.02
C THR A 186 -13.27 -4.18 -10.54
N ASP A 187 -12.75 -5.07 -9.68
CA ASP A 187 -12.27 -6.39 -10.13
C ASP A 187 -13.38 -7.46 -10.22
N LYS A 188 -14.57 -7.22 -9.68
CA LYS A 188 -15.68 -8.19 -9.77
C LYS A 188 -16.35 -8.25 -11.15
N LYS A 189 -16.09 -7.29 -12.05
CA LYS A 189 -16.78 -7.22 -13.36
C LYS A 189 -16.07 -7.93 -14.51
N LYS A 190 -14.84 -8.46 -14.31
CA LYS A 190 -14.07 -9.18 -15.35
C LYS A 190 -14.05 -10.71 -15.22
N ARG A 191 -14.74 -11.30 -14.23
CA ARG A 191 -14.83 -12.76 -14.06
C ARG A 191 -16.18 -13.37 -14.49
N ARG A 192 -16.99 -12.66 -15.27
CA ARG A 192 -18.24 -13.16 -15.86
C ARG A 192 -18.23 -12.94 -17.37
N THR A 193 -17.26 -13.54 -18.06
CA THR A 193 -17.29 -13.85 -19.50
C THR A 193 -16.10 -14.74 -19.81
N GLN A 194 -16.11 -15.95 -19.25
CA GLN A 194 -15.54 -17.17 -19.85
C GLN A 194 -16.45 -18.31 -19.43
#